data_AF-A0A0N4WS20-F1
#
_entry.id   AF-A0A0N4WS20-F1
#
_cell.length_a   1.000
_cell.length_b   1.000
_cell.length_c   1.000
_cell.angle_alpha   90.00
_cell.angle_beta   90.00
_cell.angle_gamma   90.00
#
_symmetry.space_group_name_H-M   'P 1'
#
loop_
_entity.id
_entity.type
_entity.pdbx_description
1 polymer ?
#
loop_
_entity_poly.entity_id
_entity_poly.type
_entity_poly.pdbx_seq_one_letter_code
_entity_poly.pdbx_strand_id
1 'polypeptide(L)'
;MVGISVGSHEGVPTLELKYADVLISGSTLTQILENTVPQEASSIEVLSEVNCELLDWAIDRTLALSQSLLDGFHPLHLMLCGTSSMISLASYLLDYYAGTNCAGWIDAREISCPSKTKALEAYSNVIQYLATKYRCQPLRILPIWKRMDLVFSSTKGGEKSLTANGSLVKHCHLFMARLLPVVLGKDRGEGEQKKRVGLELERQAKVMLKICTTLMRMMDNPKCFITMFKFTMGMLEKNTVANSLTLRHLLKFLCSLALKCTDTDHTVERTLNTIADDLLQVLSEEGDECKYKFVENASQATICDFLTLYIEKSLVAVHSVITFAAAFQAKDQRMDELLAAALNKCDHCCELTSRLLPLHSQFAVERERLVQTLTTLFSAIQEPVDWMRNNVKNVPEMVEWKSLTILSELLKERLQAIMAIADEHVGIFNPEEFKASRKKSTRKDEVIYVKYVRAREALQSRVLLISEALNEDRLNFQVKKNTIGMRDFRINLNTLRTRVVQSEDEVEPRRKRKRGTHTKGRSREIENDVDLTGTAEEDDTTILGNGKENSRMSEVY
;
A
#
# COMPACT_ATOMS: atom_id res chain seq x y z
N MET A 1 33.70 15.07 -42.35
CA MET A 1 34.97 15.44 -41.68
C MET A 1 35.27 16.90 -41.93
N VAL A 2 35.09 17.77 -40.94
CA VAL A 2 36.03 18.81 -40.47
C VAL A 2 35.54 19.11 -39.05
N GLY A 3 36.41 18.98 -38.05
CA GLY A 3 36.05 19.25 -36.65
C GLY A 3 36.64 20.57 -36.19
N ILE A 4 35.87 21.34 -35.41
CA ILE A 4 36.37 22.48 -34.63
C ILE A 4 35.75 22.36 -33.24
N SER A 5 36.59 22.34 -32.20
CA SER A 5 36.18 22.20 -30.80
C SER A 5 36.91 23.21 -29.91
N VAL A 6 36.21 24.27 -29.50
CA VAL A 6 36.54 25.18 -28.39
C VAL A 6 35.20 25.77 -27.92
N GLY A 7 34.85 25.90 -26.65
CA GLY A 7 35.51 25.46 -25.40
C GLY A 7 34.46 25.41 -24.27
N SER A 8 34.84 24.86 -23.12
CA SER A 8 33.94 24.52 -22.01
C SER A 8 33.32 25.72 -21.28
N HIS A 9 31.99 25.70 -21.12
CA HIS A 9 31.32 26.28 -19.94
C HIS A 9 30.36 25.23 -19.36
N GLU A 10 30.59 24.88 -18.10
CA GLU A 10 29.76 23.93 -17.34
C GLU A 10 28.42 24.57 -16.94
N GLY A 11 27.36 23.75 -16.85
CA GLY A 11 26.12 24.15 -16.16
C GLY A 11 24.84 24.35 -16.98
N VAL A 12 24.78 23.94 -18.26
CA VAL A 12 23.53 23.93 -19.04
C VAL A 12 23.12 22.48 -19.34
N PRO A 13 21.87 22.05 -19.07
CA PRO A 13 21.39 20.74 -19.48
C PRO A 13 21.17 20.73 -21.01
N THR A 14 22.20 20.36 -21.76
CA THR A 14 22.13 20.18 -23.20
C THR A 14 21.33 18.93 -23.54
N LEU A 15 20.04 19.10 -23.86
CA LEU A 15 19.30 18.10 -24.62
C LEU A 15 19.96 17.96 -26.01
N GLU A 16 20.67 16.85 -26.25
CA GLU A 16 20.99 16.40 -27.60
C GLU A 16 19.72 15.85 -28.28
N LEU A 17 18.77 16.74 -28.57
CA LEU A 17 17.77 16.51 -29.61
C LEU A 17 18.51 16.37 -30.94
N LYS A 18 18.61 15.13 -31.45
CA LYS A 18 19.25 14.91 -32.75
C LYS A 18 18.40 15.63 -33.80
N TYR A 19 19.04 16.29 -34.76
CA TYR A 19 18.33 17.12 -35.77
C TYR A 19 17.17 16.39 -36.48
N ALA A 20 17.24 15.05 -36.62
CA ALA A 20 16.15 14.23 -37.15
C ALA A 20 14.87 14.20 -36.28
N ASP A 21 14.98 14.41 -34.96
CA ASP A 21 13.88 14.51 -34.00
C ASP A 21 13.12 15.84 -34.11
N VAL A 22 13.75 16.86 -34.71
CA VAL A 22 13.16 18.17 -34.97
C VAL A 22 12.45 18.24 -36.33
N LEU A 23 12.83 17.39 -37.29
CA LEU A 23 12.34 17.45 -38.69
C LEU A 23 10.97 16.82 -38.93
N ILE A 24 10.49 15.92 -38.06
CA ILE A 24 9.17 15.29 -38.18
C ILE A 24 8.27 15.86 -37.09
N SER A 25 7.40 16.80 -37.45
CA SER A 25 6.45 17.40 -36.52
C SER A 25 5.28 16.46 -36.21
N GLY A 26 4.58 16.73 -35.10
CA GLY A 26 3.36 16.01 -34.75
C GLY A 26 2.27 16.09 -35.83
N SER A 27 2.25 17.15 -36.66
CA SER A 27 1.32 17.26 -37.78
C SER A 27 1.64 16.29 -38.92
N THR A 28 2.92 16.06 -39.25
CA THR A 28 3.31 15.07 -40.26
C THR A 28 2.93 13.65 -39.84
N LEU A 29 3.16 13.29 -38.57
CA LEU A 29 2.74 11.99 -38.04
C LEU A 29 1.21 11.85 -38.01
N THR A 30 0.49 12.92 -37.65
CA THR A 30 -0.99 12.94 -37.75
C THR A 30 -1.45 12.68 -39.17
N GLN A 31 -0.85 13.36 -40.16
CA GLN A 31 -1.22 13.23 -41.58
C GLN A 31 -0.90 11.84 -42.13
N ILE A 32 0.19 11.20 -41.70
CA ILE A 32 0.46 9.80 -42.07
C ILE A 32 -0.65 8.89 -41.53
N LEU A 33 -0.93 8.94 -40.22
CA LEU A 33 -1.97 8.11 -39.62
C LEU A 33 -3.37 8.39 -40.20
N GLU A 34 -3.67 9.65 -40.53
CA GLU A 34 -4.94 10.05 -41.17
C GLU A 34 -5.14 9.42 -42.55
N ASN A 35 -4.07 9.16 -43.30
CA ASN A 35 -4.14 8.53 -44.62
C ASN A 35 -3.98 7.01 -44.59
N THR A 36 -3.46 6.41 -43.51
CA THR A 36 -3.22 4.96 -43.41
C THR A 36 -4.17 4.21 -42.47
N VAL A 37 -4.71 4.87 -41.43
CA VAL A 37 -5.54 4.20 -40.42
C VAL A 37 -7.01 4.05 -40.85
N PRO A 38 -7.74 5.08 -41.33
CA PRO A 38 -9.19 5.01 -41.54
C PRO A 38 -9.68 3.93 -42.50
N GLN A 39 -10.98 3.60 -42.44
CA GLN A 39 -11.62 2.66 -43.39
C GLN A 39 -11.53 3.13 -44.85
N GLU A 40 -11.51 4.44 -45.06
CA GLU A 40 -11.42 5.09 -46.37
C GLU A 40 -9.98 5.17 -46.91
N ALA A 41 -8.98 4.70 -46.15
CA ALA A 41 -7.59 4.60 -46.60
C ALA A 41 -7.49 3.69 -47.83
N SER A 42 -6.62 4.04 -48.78
CA SER A 42 -6.62 3.50 -50.15
C SER A 42 -6.65 1.96 -50.20
N SER A 43 -7.72 1.41 -50.80
CA SER A 43 -7.97 -0.04 -50.95
C SER A 43 -7.10 -0.74 -52.02
N ILE A 44 -5.94 -0.18 -52.35
CA ILE A 44 -5.00 -0.74 -53.32
C ILE A 44 -4.18 -1.83 -52.61
N GLU A 45 -4.53 -3.09 -52.83
CA GLU A 45 -3.87 -4.26 -52.22
C GLU A 45 -2.34 -4.24 -52.39
N VAL A 46 -1.85 -3.76 -53.54
CA VAL A 46 -0.41 -3.61 -53.86
C VAL A 46 0.34 -2.64 -52.93
N LEU A 47 -0.36 -1.70 -52.28
CA LEU A 47 0.23 -0.78 -51.31
C LEU A 47 0.08 -1.25 -49.86
N SER A 48 -0.54 -2.40 -49.60
CA SER A 48 -0.78 -2.88 -48.24
C SER A 48 0.50 -3.12 -47.43
N GLU A 49 1.54 -3.67 -48.04
CA GLU A 49 2.86 -3.88 -47.42
C GLU A 49 3.56 -2.54 -47.11
N VAL A 50 3.59 -1.62 -48.08
CA VAL A 50 4.17 -0.28 -47.91
C VAL A 50 3.43 0.52 -46.84
N ASN A 51 2.10 0.43 -46.80
CA ASN A 51 1.26 1.04 -45.77
C ASN A 51 1.47 0.39 -44.39
N CYS A 52 1.75 -0.92 -44.33
CA CYS A 52 2.15 -1.59 -43.09
C CYS A 52 3.48 -1.04 -42.56
N GLU A 53 4.53 -1.02 -43.39
CA GLU A 53 5.87 -0.54 -42.99
C GLU A 53 5.85 0.94 -42.59
N LEU A 54 5.15 1.79 -43.37
CA LEU A 54 5.00 3.21 -43.07
C LEU A 54 4.26 3.45 -41.75
N LEU A 55 3.21 2.67 -41.48
CA LEU A 55 2.43 2.75 -40.25
C LEU A 55 3.23 2.28 -39.04
N ASP A 56 3.95 1.17 -39.15
CA ASP A 56 4.80 0.65 -38.07
C ASP A 56 5.98 1.60 -37.79
N TRP A 57 6.59 2.20 -38.82
CA TRP A 57 7.57 3.28 -38.65
C TRP A 57 6.96 4.53 -37.99
N ALA A 58 5.76 4.94 -38.38
CA ALA A 58 5.09 6.11 -37.80
C ALA A 58 4.72 5.88 -36.32
N ILE A 59 4.32 4.67 -35.95
CA ILE A 59 4.06 4.26 -34.55
C ILE A 59 5.35 4.30 -33.74
N ASP A 60 6.43 3.67 -34.23
CA ASP A 60 7.75 3.68 -33.58
C ASP A 60 8.28 5.10 -33.38
N ARG A 61 8.12 5.95 -34.40
CA ARG A 61 8.52 7.35 -34.34
C ARG A 61 7.69 8.14 -33.34
N THR A 62 6.39 7.91 -33.32
CA THR A 62 5.47 8.56 -32.37
C THR A 62 5.76 8.13 -30.93
N LEU A 63 6.10 6.85 -30.69
CA LEU A 63 6.49 6.35 -29.37
C LEU A 63 7.74 7.07 -28.87
N ALA A 64 8.81 7.10 -29.66
CA ALA A 64 10.08 7.75 -29.28
C ALA A 64 9.88 9.25 -28.96
N LEU A 65 9.17 10.00 -29.81
CA LEU A 65 8.88 11.40 -29.55
C LEU A 65 7.98 11.59 -28.31
N SER A 66 6.99 10.71 -28.11
CA SER A 66 6.09 10.78 -26.95
C SER A 66 6.78 10.51 -25.62
N GLN A 67 7.86 9.70 -25.61
CA GLN A 67 8.70 9.48 -24.43
C GLN A 67 9.48 10.76 -24.11
N SER A 68 10.14 11.37 -25.11
CA SER A 68 10.84 12.65 -24.96
C SER A 68 9.94 13.81 -24.46
N LEU A 69 8.63 13.77 -24.73
CA LEU A 69 7.67 14.74 -24.18
C LEU A 69 7.45 14.62 -22.66
N LEU A 70 7.74 13.45 -22.07
CA LEU A 70 7.59 13.20 -20.63
C LEU A 70 8.88 13.47 -19.85
N ASP A 71 10.04 13.25 -20.47
CA ASP A 71 11.35 13.39 -19.81
C ASP A 71 11.76 14.87 -19.59
N GLY A 72 11.11 15.81 -20.28
CA GLY A 72 11.28 17.25 -20.03
C GLY A 72 10.14 18.09 -20.61
N PHE A 73 9.48 18.90 -19.76
CA PHE A 73 8.49 19.87 -20.23
C PHE A 73 9.19 21.07 -20.88
N HIS A 74 9.45 20.99 -22.19
CA HIS A 74 9.97 22.13 -22.93
C HIS A 74 8.82 22.94 -23.58
N PRO A 75 8.69 24.26 -23.31
CA PRO A 75 7.65 25.09 -23.92
C PRO A 75 7.66 25.10 -25.46
N LEU A 76 8.81 24.85 -26.10
CA LEU A 76 8.91 24.75 -27.56
C LEU A 76 8.36 23.44 -28.15
N HIS A 77 8.22 22.35 -27.38
CA HIS A 77 7.53 21.13 -27.84
C HIS A 77 6.09 21.44 -28.27
N LEU A 78 5.51 22.49 -27.69
CA LEU A 78 4.17 23.01 -27.92
C LEU A 78 4.03 23.77 -29.25
N MET A 79 5.13 24.31 -29.78
CA MET A 79 5.20 24.95 -31.10
C MET A 79 5.47 23.94 -32.22
N LEU A 80 6.19 22.85 -31.92
CA LEU A 80 6.49 21.77 -32.86
C LEU A 80 5.38 20.69 -32.93
N CYS A 81 4.62 20.52 -31.84
CA CYS A 81 3.47 19.61 -31.74
C CYS A 81 2.23 20.37 -31.26
N GLY A 82 1.48 20.92 -32.23
CA GLY A 82 0.22 21.64 -31.99
C GLY A 82 -0.79 20.77 -31.22
N THR A 83 -1.60 21.40 -30.36
CA THR A 83 -2.54 20.65 -29.49
C THR A 83 -3.61 19.91 -30.28
N SER A 84 -4.06 20.48 -31.40
CA SER A 84 -4.93 19.79 -32.37
C SER A 84 -4.28 18.55 -32.96
N SER A 85 -3.01 18.64 -33.41
CA SER A 85 -2.25 17.49 -33.91
C SER A 85 -2.11 16.41 -32.85
N MET A 86 -1.75 16.76 -31.61
CA MET A 86 -1.65 15.79 -30.51
C MET A 86 -3.00 15.11 -30.19
N ILE A 87 -4.11 15.83 -30.32
CA ILE A 87 -5.47 15.29 -30.15
C ILE A 87 -5.78 14.29 -31.27
N SER A 88 -5.61 14.69 -32.53
CA SER A 88 -5.87 13.83 -33.69
C SER A 88 -4.97 12.59 -33.70
N LEU A 89 -3.68 12.77 -33.41
CA LEU A 89 -2.69 11.70 -33.27
C LEU A 89 -3.13 10.69 -32.20
N ALA A 90 -3.58 11.16 -31.03
CA ALA A 90 -4.13 10.28 -30.00
C ALA A 90 -5.40 9.55 -30.44
N SER A 91 -6.29 10.18 -31.22
CA SER A 91 -7.45 9.50 -31.81
C SER A 91 -7.03 8.37 -32.74
N TYR A 92 -6.14 8.63 -33.73
CA TYR A 92 -5.72 7.59 -34.67
C TYR A 92 -4.92 6.45 -34.01
N LEU A 93 -4.10 6.75 -32.99
CA LEU A 93 -3.42 5.69 -32.20
C LEU A 93 -4.42 4.80 -31.45
N LEU A 94 -5.50 5.38 -30.92
CA LEU A 94 -6.56 4.64 -30.24
C LEU A 94 -7.42 3.83 -31.22
N ASP A 95 -7.79 4.41 -32.36
CA ASP A 95 -8.50 3.74 -33.45
C ASP A 95 -7.69 2.54 -33.98
N TYR A 96 -6.39 2.75 -34.26
CA TYR A 96 -5.45 1.69 -34.64
C TYR A 96 -5.35 0.58 -33.58
N TYR A 97 -5.24 0.94 -32.30
CA TYR A 97 -5.15 -0.05 -31.23
C TYR A 97 -6.43 -0.89 -31.11
N ALA A 98 -7.58 -0.22 -31.06
CA ALA A 98 -8.88 -0.83 -30.78
C ALA A 98 -9.52 -1.55 -31.99
N GLY A 99 -8.97 -1.39 -33.20
CA GLY A 99 -9.58 -1.91 -34.43
C GLY A 99 -10.83 -1.13 -34.85
N THR A 100 -10.97 0.12 -34.40
CA THR A 100 -12.18 0.92 -34.62
C THR A 100 -11.98 1.92 -35.75
N ASN A 101 -12.97 2.02 -36.65
CA ASN A 101 -12.96 2.94 -37.79
C ASN A 101 -11.71 2.80 -38.69
N CYS A 102 -11.04 1.64 -38.69
CA CYS A 102 -9.79 1.43 -39.41
C CYS A 102 -9.93 0.49 -40.61
N ALA A 103 -8.97 0.55 -41.55
CA ALA A 103 -8.87 -0.37 -42.67
C ALA A 103 -8.85 -1.85 -42.21
N GLY A 104 -9.49 -2.74 -42.98
CA GLY A 104 -9.71 -4.14 -42.57
C GLY A 104 -8.42 -4.93 -42.26
N TRP A 105 -7.30 -4.60 -42.90
CA TRP A 105 -6.01 -5.22 -42.61
C TRP A 105 -5.41 -4.79 -41.24
N ILE A 106 -5.83 -3.66 -40.68
CA ILE A 106 -5.45 -3.20 -39.33
C ILE A 106 -6.29 -3.90 -38.25
N ASP A 107 -7.56 -4.17 -38.55
CA ASP A 107 -8.45 -4.95 -37.67
C ASP A 107 -8.03 -6.43 -37.63
N ALA A 108 -7.62 -6.99 -38.78
CA ALA A 108 -7.07 -8.34 -38.88
C ALA A 108 -5.74 -8.55 -38.12
N ARG A 109 -5.00 -7.49 -37.77
CA ARG A 109 -3.77 -7.60 -36.97
C ARG A 109 -4.08 -8.02 -35.55
N GLU A 110 -3.43 -9.09 -35.06
CA GLU A 110 -3.62 -9.54 -33.69
C GLU A 110 -3.31 -8.45 -32.65
N ILE A 111 -4.13 -8.37 -31.60
CA ILE A 111 -3.88 -7.50 -30.43
C ILE A 111 -2.52 -7.74 -29.76
N SER A 112 -1.97 -8.96 -29.89
CA SER A 112 -0.66 -9.41 -29.44
C SER A 112 0.53 -8.84 -30.24
N CYS A 113 0.28 -8.12 -31.34
CA CYS A 113 1.31 -7.54 -32.17
C CYS A 113 2.05 -6.39 -31.45
N PRO A 114 3.40 -6.32 -31.48
CA PRO A 114 4.16 -5.27 -30.81
C PRO A 114 3.76 -3.85 -31.22
N SER A 115 3.35 -3.64 -32.48
CA SER A 115 2.91 -2.33 -32.96
C SER A 115 1.65 -1.82 -32.23
N LYS A 116 0.73 -2.72 -31.85
CA LYS A 116 -0.48 -2.37 -31.07
C LYS A 116 -0.06 -1.87 -29.66
N THR A 117 0.86 -2.55 -28.99
CA THR A 117 1.39 -2.09 -27.69
C THR A 117 2.11 -0.76 -27.79
N LYS A 118 3.00 -0.60 -28.77
CA LYS A 118 3.72 0.66 -29.00
C LYS A 118 2.75 1.82 -29.26
N ALA A 119 1.68 1.59 -30.04
CA ALA A 119 0.63 2.58 -30.24
C ALA A 119 -0.12 2.92 -28.94
N LEU A 120 -0.43 1.92 -28.10
CA LEU A 120 -1.06 2.13 -26.79
C LEU A 120 -0.13 2.86 -25.79
N GLU A 121 1.17 2.57 -25.80
CA GLU A 121 2.19 3.28 -25.01
C GLU A 121 2.34 4.73 -25.45
N ALA A 122 2.45 4.97 -26.77
CA ALA A 122 2.50 6.30 -27.35
C ALA A 122 1.24 7.11 -27.00
N TYR A 123 0.05 6.50 -27.16
CA TYR A 123 -1.22 7.07 -26.72
C TYR A 123 -1.20 7.41 -25.23
N SER A 124 -0.75 6.49 -24.36
CA SER A 124 -0.67 6.75 -22.92
C SER A 124 0.26 7.92 -22.58
N ASN A 125 1.35 8.09 -23.31
CA ASN A 125 2.29 9.18 -23.09
C ASN A 125 1.70 10.53 -23.54
N VAL A 126 1.03 10.55 -24.70
CA VAL A 126 0.28 11.73 -25.19
C VAL A 126 -0.83 12.12 -24.19
N ILE A 127 -1.63 11.16 -23.71
CA ILE A 127 -2.65 11.41 -22.69
C ILE A 127 -2.01 11.90 -21.38
N GLN A 128 -0.88 11.35 -20.94
CA GLN A 128 -0.18 11.83 -19.73
C GLN A 128 0.30 13.27 -19.86
N TYR A 129 0.88 13.63 -21.01
CA TYR A 129 1.31 15.01 -21.30
C TYR A 129 0.10 15.96 -21.32
N LEU A 130 -0.94 15.63 -22.09
CA LEU A 130 -2.14 16.46 -22.23
C LEU A 130 -2.92 16.58 -20.90
N ALA A 131 -3.01 15.52 -20.10
CA ALA A 131 -3.65 15.53 -18.79
C ALA A 131 -2.89 16.38 -17.76
N THR A 132 -1.56 16.44 -17.86
CA THR A 132 -0.72 17.30 -17.01
C THR A 132 -0.90 18.77 -17.41
N LYS A 133 -0.82 19.05 -18.72
CA LYS A 133 -0.93 20.39 -19.31
C LYS A 133 -2.32 21.02 -19.16
N TYR A 134 -3.38 20.23 -19.34
CA TYR A 134 -4.78 20.69 -19.30
C TYR A 134 -5.55 20.17 -18.08
N ARG A 135 -4.86 19.93 -16.96
CA ARG A 135 -5.45 19.38 -15.73
C ARG A 135 -6.72 20.12 -15.28
N CYS A 136 -6.70 21.45 -15.32
CA CYS A 136 -7.83 22.31 -14.93
C CYS A 136 -8.82 22.59 -16.09
N GLN A 137 -8.60 22.02 -17.27
CA GLN A 137 -9.41 22.25 -18.49
C GLN A 137 -9.67 20.93 -19.25
N PRO A 138 -10.25 19.90 -18.61
CA PRO A 138 -10.45 18.58 -19.22
C PRO A 138 -11.26 18.62 -20.52
N LEU A 139 -12.15 19.61 -20.68
CA LEU A 139 -12.90 19.85 -21.92
C LEU A 139 -12.02 19.98 -23.17
N ARG A 140 -10.77 20.45 -23.03
CA ARG A 140 -9.83 20.60 -24.16
C ARG A 140 -9.30 19.29 -24.73
N ILE A 141 -9.31 18.21 -23.94
CA ILE A 141 -8.82 16.89 -24.38
C ILE A 141 -9.94 15.93 -24.76
N LEU A 142 -11.20 16.23 -24.39
CA LEU A 142 -12.36 15.44 -24.81
C LEU A 142 -12.49 15.18 -26.33
N PRO A 143 -12.07 16.07 -27.25
CA PRO A 143 -12.19 15.81 -28.68
C PRO A 143 -11.44 14.57 -29.18
N ILE A 144 -10.42 14.08 -28.46
CA ILE A 144 -9.72 12.81 -28.74
C ILE A 144 -10.72 11.65 -28.89
N TRP A 145 -11.80 11.74 -28.13
CA TRP A 145 -12.74 10.67 -27.86
C TRP A 145 -14.08 10.81 -28.56
N LYS A 146 -14.43 12.01 -29.02
CA LYS A 146 -15.70 12.25 -29.71
C LYS A 146 -15.86 11.39 -30.97
N ARG A 147 -14.77 11.11 -31.68
CA ARG A 147 -14.75 10.23 -32.88
C ARG A 147 -15.15 8.79 -32.54
N MET A 148 -14.71 8.29 -31.38
CA MET A 148 -15.12 6.99 -30.84
C MET A 148 -16.56 7.04 -30.31
N ASP A 149 -16.94 8.10 -29.60
CA ASP A 149 -18.26 8.22 -28.96
C ASP A 149 -19.43 8.10 -29.96
N LEU A 150 -19.26 8.59 -31.19
CA LEU A 150 -20.24 8.50 -32.30
C LEU A 150 -20.61 7.05 -32.68
N VAL A 151 -19.69 6.10 -32.53
CA VAL A 151 -19.94 4.67 -32.80
C VAL A 151 -20.74 4.04 -31.67
N PHE A 152 -20.54 4.50 -30.43
CA PHE A 152 -21.22 3.95 -29.25
C PHE A 152 -22.60 4.58 -28.95
N SER A 153 -22.87 5.82 -29.39
CA SER A 153 -24.16 6.49 -29.17
C SER A 153 -25.29 5.99 -30.07
N SER A 154 -24.98 5.26 -31.14
CA SER A 154 -25.92 4.71 -32.12
C SER A 154 -27.05 3.84 -31.51
N THR A 155 -26.83 3.20 -30.35
CA THR A 155 -27.69 2.08 -29.90
C THR A 155 -28.73 2.38 -28.81
N LYS A 156 -28.82 3.60 -28.23
CA LYS A 156 -30.01 4.07 -27.47
C LYS A 156 -29.90 5.52 -26.96
N GLY A 157 -30.84 6.37 -27.41
CA GLY A 157 -31.28 7.57 -26.69
C GLY A 157 -30.44 8.83 -26.89
N GLY A 158 -31.11 9.93 -27.26
CA GLY A 158 -30.53 11.20 -27.73
C GLY A 158 -29.35 11.80 -26.94
N GLU A 159 -28.55 12.59 -27.66
CA GLU A 159 -27.30 13.22 -27.22
C GLU A 159 -27.45 14.16 -26.02
N LYS A 160 -27.52 13.60 -24.81
CA LYS A 160 -27.17 14.34 -23.60
C LYS A 160 -25.66 14.54 -23.59
N SER A 161 -25.23 15.76 -23.91
CA SER A 161 -23.82 16.17 -23.81
C SER A 161 -23.26 15.77 -22.43
N LEU A 162 -22.32 14.82 -22.42
CA LEU A 162 -21.73 14.33 -21.19
C LEU A 162 -20.90 15.43 -20.52
N THR A 163 -20.95 15.47 -19.19
CA THR A 163 -20.02 16.32 -18.41
C THR A 163 -18.58 15.85 -18.62
N ALA A 164 -17.59 16.70 -18.33
CA ALA A 164 -16.18 16.32 -18.44
C ALA A 164 -15.86 15.02 -17.68
N ASN A 165 -16.37 14.91 -16.45
CA ASN A 165 -16.28 13.69 -15.64
C ASN A 165 -16.97 12.49 -16.30
N GLY A 166 -18.18 12.66 -16.83
CA GLY A 166 -18.92 11.60 -17.52
C GLY A 166 -18.14 11.06 -18.72
N SER A 167 -17.55 11.95 -19.52
CA SER A 167 -16.70 11.59 -20.66
C SER A 167 -15.41 10.88 -20.21
N LEU A 168 -14.71 11.38 -19.19
CA LEU A 168 -13.51 10.72 -18.64
C LEU A 168 -13.80 9.32 -18.08
N VAL A 169 -14.94 9.15 -17.38
CA VAL A 169 -15.38 7.85 -16.86
C VAL A 169 -15.74 6.89 -18.00
N LYS A 170 -16.44 7.36 -19.04
CA LYS A 170 -16.73 6.55 -20.25
C LYS A 170 -15.45 6.04 -20.91
N HIS A 171 -14.37 6.82 -20.89
CA HIS A 171 -13.07 6.43 -21.44
C HIS A 171 -12.33 5.44 -20.56
N CYS A 172 -12.35 5.61 -19.24
CA CYS A 172 -11.83 4.60 -18.34
C CYS A 172 -12.63 3.28 -18.45
N HIS A 173 -13.95 3.35 -18.68
CA HIS A 173 -14.80 2.18 -18.94
C HIS A 173 -14.44 1.46 -20.26
N LEU A 174 -14.12 2.17 -21.35
CA LEU A 174 -13.62 1.58 -22.60
C LEU A 174 -12.39 0.68 -22.34
N PHE A 175 -11.40 1.19 -21.62
CA PHE A 175 -10.21 0.41 -21.29
C PHE A 175 -10.52 -0.75 -20.33
N MET A 176 -11.19 -0.47 -19.21
CA MET A 176 -11.38 -1.47 -18.14
C MET A 176 -12.40 -2.57 -18.48
N ALA A 177 -13.48 -2.26 -19.19
CA ALA A 177 -14.62 -3.16 -19.39
C ALA A 177 -14.77 -3.70 -20.83
N ARG A 178 -14.06 -3.13 -21.82
CA ARG A 178 -14.06 -3.62 -23.21
C ARG A 178 -12.67 -4.08 -23.68
N LEU A 179 -11.63 -3.26 -23.58
CA LEU A 179 -10.31 -3.59 -24.14
C LEU A 179 -9.52 -4.56 -23.26
N LEU A 180 -9.48 -4.34 -21.94
CA LEU A 180 -8.74 -5.20 -21.01
C LEU A 180 -9.24 -6.66 -20.99
N PRO A 181 -10.56 -6.97 -21.01
CA PRO A 181 -11.03 -8.35 -21.12
C PRO A 181 -10.55 -9.08 -22.39
N VAL A 182 -10.38 -8.37 -23.52
CA VAL A 182 -9.84 -8.96 -24.76
C VAL A 182 -8.37 -9.35 -24.58
N VAL A 183 -7.59 -8.52 -23.88
CA VAL A 183 -6.19 -8.82 -23.51
C VAL A 183 -6.14 -10.03 -22.56
N LEU A 184 -6.94 -10.03 -21.50
CA LEU A 184 -7.01 -11.13 -20.51
C LEU A 184 -7.47 -12.46 -21.13
N GLY A 185 -8.39 -12.42 -22.11
CA GLY A 185 -8.85 -13.61 -22.83
C GLY A 185 -7.75 -14.29 -23.66
N LYS A 186 -6.83 -13.51 -24.26
CA LYS A 186 -5.71 -14.05 -25.04
C LYS A 186 -4.50 -14.48 -24.19
N ASP A 187 -4.36 -13.95 -22.97
CA ASP A 187 -3.28 -14.29 -22.03
C ASP A 187 -3.39 -15.73 -21.46
N ARG A 188 -4.46 -16.45 -21.79
CA ARG A 188 -4.75 -17.82 -21.34
C ARG A 188 -4.05 -18.93 -22.14
N GLY A 189 -3.20 -18.59 -23.12
CA GLY A 189 -2.47 -19.59 -23.93
C GLY A 189 -1.45 -20.42 -23.12
N GLU A 190 -1.12 -21.60 -23.65
CA GLU A 190 -0.11 -22.52 -23.12
C GLU A 190 1.18 -22.56 -23.96
N GLY A 191 2.26 -23.12 -23.40
CA GLY A 191 3.54 -23.32 -24.11
C GLY A 191 4.46 -22.10 -24.21
N GLU A 192 5.52 -22.20 -25.01
CA GLU A 192 6.56 -21.16 -25.12
C GLU A 192 6.05 -19.84 -25.74
N GLN A 193 5.01 -19.92 -26.57
CA GLN A 193 4.36 -18.75 -27.18
C GLN A 193 3.82 -17.78 -26.12
N LYS A 194 3.43 -18.31 -24.95
CA LYS A 194 3.06 -17.52 -23.75
C LYS A 194 4.16 -16.57 -23.27
N LYS A 195 5.45 -16.94 -23.39
CA LYS A 195 6.56 -16.12 -22.86
C LYS A 195 6.75 -14.80 -23.60
N ARG A 196 6.62 -14.80 -24.94
CA ARG A 196 6.73 -13.58 -25.76
C ARG A 196 5.41 -12.82 -25.85
N VAL A 197 4.30 -13.53 -26.09
CA VAL A 197 2.97 -12.90 -26.23
C VAL A 197 2.47 -12.38 -24.88
N GLY A 198 2.59 -13.15 -23.80
CA GLY A 198 2.13 -12.76 -22.46
C GLY A 198 2.85 -11.54 -21.89
N LEU A 199 4.16 -11.37 -22.17
CA LEU A 199 4.89 -10.15 -21.79
C LEU A 199 4.34 -8.89 -22.48
N GLU A 200 3.85 -9.05 -23.70
CA GLU A 200 3.30 -7.96 -24.49
C GLU A 200 1.86 -7.63 -24.06
N LEU A 201 1.05 -8.65 -23.76
CA LEU A 201 -0.28 -8.49 -23.15
C LEU A 201 -0.20 -7.89 -21.73
N GLU A 202 0.79 -8.28 -20.92
CA GLU A 202 1.07 -7.68 -19.60
C GLU A 202 1.40 -6.19 -19.71
N ARG A 203 2.28 -5.82 -20.66
CA ARG A 203 2.59 -4.42 -20.97
C ARG A 203 1.33 -3.66 -21.33
N GLN A 204 0.49 -4.18 -22.23
CA GLN A 204 -0.77 -3.53 -22.60
C GLN A 204 -1.69 -3.33 -21.39
N ALA A 205 -1.91 -4.36 -20.56
CA ALA A 205 -2.73 -4.25 -19.36
C ALA A 205 -2.20 -3.18 -18.39
N LYS A 206 -0.88 -3.15 -18.15
CA LYS A 206 -0.21 -2.14 -17.33
C LYS A 206 -0.38 -0.72 -17.89
N VAL A 207 -0.32 -0.56 -19.22
CA VAL A 207 -0.50 0.73 -19.90
C VAL A 207 -1.96 1.18 -19.85
N MET A 208 -2.94 0.29 -20.01
CA MET A 208 -4.36 0.62 -19.79
C MET A 208 -4.62 1.17 -18.39
N LEU A 209 -4.04 0.54 -17.37
CA LEU A 209 -4.15 1.01 -15.98
C LEU A 209 -3.44 2.36 -15.78
N LYS A 210 -2.32 2.61 -16.46
CA LYS A 210 -1.64 3.92 -16.50
C LYS A 210 -2.53 4.99 -17.13
N ILE A 211 -3.24 4.68 -18.22
CA ILE A 211 -4.20 5.57 -18.88
C ILE A 211 -5.36 5.90 -17.93
N CYS A 212 -6.05 4.90 -17.38
CA CYS A 212 -7.15 5.11 -16.44
C CYS A 212 -6.72 5.94 -15.22
N THR A 213 -5.57 5.61 -14.62
CA THR A 213 -4.98 6.37 -13.50
C THR A 213 -4.68 7.83 -13.88
N THR A 214 -4.29 8.09 -15.13
CA THR A 214 -3.99 9.44 -15.63
C THR A 214 -5.27 10.24 -15.82
N LEU A 215 -6.28 9.68 -16.49
CA LEU A 215 -7.60 10.31 -16.68
C LEU A 215 -8.28 10.61 -15.33
N MET A 216 -8.17 9.71 -14.37
CA MET A 216 -8.68 9.89 -13.01
C MET A 216 -8.02 11.04 -12.22
N ARG A 217 -6.83 11.54 -12.60
CA ARG A 217 -6.22 12.74 -11.96
C ARG A 217 -6.87 14.04 -12.42
N MET A 218 -7.67 14.00 -13.48
CA MET A 218 -8.42 15.13 -14.04
C MET A 218 -9.90 15.13 -13.60
N MET A 219 -10.34 14.05 -12.94
CA MET A 219 -11.69 13.98 -12.35
C MET A 219 -11.68 14.72 -11.02
N ASP A 220 -12.66 15.60 -10.81
CA ASP A 220 -12.86 16.36 -9.56
C ASP A 220 -14.00 15.81 -8.69
N ASN A 221 -14.79 14.87 -9.21
CA ASN A 221 -15.95 14.31 -8.52
C ASN A 221 -15.65 12.93 -7.89
N PRO A 222 -15.78 12.75 -6.56
CA PRO A 222 -15.48 11.47 -5.91
C PRO A 222 -16.40 10.32 -6.35
N LYS A 223 -17.61 10.63 -6.85
CA LYS A 223 -18.52 9.61 -7.40
C LYS A 223 -17.92 8.87 -8.60
N CYS A 224 -16.97 9.47 -9.31
CA CYS A 224 -16.25 8.81 -10.40
C CYS A 224 -15.38 7.64 -9.91
N PHE A 225 -14.78 7.72 -8.71
CA PHE A 225 -13.97 6.64 -8.15
C PHE A 225 -14.82 5.40 -7.82
N ILE A 226 -15.99 5.57 -7.19
CA ILE A 226 -16.88 4.44 -6.90
C ILE A 226 -17.48 3.84 -8.17
N THR A 227 -17.78 4.64 -9.19
CA THR A 227 -18.18 4.12 -10.52
C THR A 227 -17.07 3.29 -11.16
N MET A 228 -15.83 3.77 -11.14
CA MET A 228 -14.68 3.03 -11.66
C MET A 228 -14.34 1.77 -10.85
N PHE A 229 -14.54 1.79 -9.53
CA PHE A 229 -14.42 0.62 -8.67
C PHE A 229 -15.47 -0.44 -9.08
N LYS A 230 -16.75 -0.05 -9.18
CA LYS A 230 -17.83 -0.94 -9.62
C LYS A 230 -17.57 -1.54 -11.02
N PHE A 231 -17.08 -0.76 -11.99
CA PHE A 231 -16.70 -1.29 -13.31
C PHE A 231 -15.52 -2.27 -13.27
N THR A 232 -14.48 -1.96 -12.49
CA THR A 232 -13.31 -2.84 -12.35
C THR A 232 -13.71 -4.17 -11.71
N MET A 233 -14.55 -4.11 -10.67
CA MET A 233 -15.05 -5.31 -9.98
C MET A 233 -15.99 -6.14 -10.85
N GLY A 234 -16.93 -5.53 -11.57
CA GLY A 234 -17.83 -6.26 -12.47
C GLY A 234 -17.13 -6.88 -13.70
N MET A 235 -15.91 -6.43 -14.01
CA MET A 235 -15.01 -7.11 -14.95
C MET A 235 -14.31 -8.30 -14.30
N LEU A 236 -13.73 -8.11 -13.11
CA LEU A 236 -13.03 -9.16 -12.34
C LEU A 236 -13.95 -10.30 -11.90
N GLU A 237 -15.23 -10.03 -11.66
CA GLU A 237 -16.30 -11.02 -11.40
C GLU A 237 -16.44 -12.05 -12.54
N LYS A 238 -16.14 -11.64 -13.79
CA LYS A 238 -16.38 -12.45 -14.99
C LYS A 238 -15.11 -13.03 -15.61
N ASN A 239 -13.92 -12.60 -15.17
CA ASN A 239 -12.65 -12.89 -15.83
C ASN A 239 -11.61 -13.43 -14.85
N THR A 240 -11.14 -14.67 -15.08
CA THR A 240 -9.89 -15.17 -14.49
C THR A 240 -8.68 -14.40 -15.04
N VAL A 241 -7.62 -14.25 -14.24
CA VAL A 241 -6.40 -13.51 -14.60
C VAL A 241 -5.17 -14.41 -14.37
N ALA A 242 -4.74 -15.11 -15.41
CA ALA A 242 -3.68 -16.12 -15.32
C ALA A 242 -2.27 -15.55 -15.04
N ASN A 243 -1.97 -14.33 -15.48
CA ASN A 243 -0.70 -13.67 -15.18
C ASN A 243 -0.77 -12.92 -13.83
N SER A 244 0.01 -13.38 -12.85
CA SER A 244 0.08 -12.82 -11.50
C SER A 244 0.63 -11.38 -11.45
N LEU A 245 1.48 -10.97 -12.40
CA LEU A 245 1.95 -9.59 -12.52
C LEU A 245 0.83 -8.66 -13.01
N THR A 246 0.05 -9.11 -14.01
CA THR A 246 -1.16 -8.41 -14.48
C THR A 246 -2.18 -8.28 -13.35
N LEU A 247 -2.45 -9.36 -12.60
CA LEU A 247 -3.35 -9.33 -11.44
C LEU A 247 -2.84 -8.37 -10.36
N ARG A 248 -1.55 -8.43 -10.01
CA ARG A 248 -0.93 -7.50 -9.05
C ARG A 248 -1.05 -6.05 -9.48
N HIS A 249 -0.95 -5.75 -10.78
CA HIS A 249 -1.17 -4.40 -11.30
C HIS A 249 -2.65 -3.98 -11.18
N LEU A 250 -3.59 -4.87 -11.50
CA LEU A 250 -5.04 -4.64 -11.35
C LEU A 250 -5.43 -4.37 -9.90
N LEU A 251 -4.98 -5.21 -8.96
CA LEU A 251 -5.29 -5.05 -7.55
C LEU A 251 -4.65 -3.80 -6.93
N LYS A 252 -3.44 -3.40 -7.39
CA LYS A 252 -2.86 -2.09 -7.01
C LYS A 252 -3.70 -0.90 -7.50
N PHE A 253 -4.27 -0.98 -8.70
CA PHE A 253 -5.18 0.04 -9.21
C PHE A 253 -6.51 0.05 -8.43
N LEU A 254 -7.08 -1.13 -8.16
CA LEU A 254 -8.28 -1.30 -7.35
C LEU A 254 -8.11 -0.75 -5.92
N CYS A 255 -6.96 -0.98 -5.29
CA CYS A 255 -6.59 -0.40 -3.99
C CYS A 255 -6.61 1.14 -4.04
N SER A 256 -6.04 1.73 -5.10
CA SER A 256 -6.04 3.19 -5.32
C SER A 256 -7.44 3.77 -5.58
N LEU A 257 -8.35 3.00 -6.17
CA LEU A 257 -9.76 3.36 -6.29
C LEU A 257 -10.46 3.28 -4.93
N ALA A 258 -10.36 2.14 -4.25
CA ALA A 258 -10.98 1.87 -2.96
C ALA A 258 -10.65 2.94 -1.89
N LEU A 259 -9.39 3.41 -1.85
CA LEU A 259 -8.93 4.46 -0.93
C LEU A 259 -9.42 5.87 -1.28
N LYS A 260 -10.02 6.08 -2.47
CA LYS A 260 -10.54 7.38 -2.95
C LYS A 260 -12.06 7.43 -3.05
N CYS A 261 -12.74 6.32 -2.84
CA CYS A 261 -14.19 6.26 -2.83
C CYS A 261 -14.77 6.94 -1.57
N THR A 262 -15.75 7.81 -1.75
CA THR A 262 -16.71 8.14 -0.69
C THR A 262 -17.68 6.96 -0.58
N ASP A 263 -17.32 5.95 0.22
CA ASP A 263 -18.06 4.69 0.31
C ASP A 263 -19.32 4.79 1.21
N THR A 264 -20.20 5.74 0.90
CA THR A 264 -21.43 6.03 1.66
C THR A 264 -22.37 4.84 1.78
N ASP A 265 -22.30 3.93 0.81
CA ASP A 265 -23.20 2.80 0.68
C ASP A 265 -22.55 1.49 1.19
N HIS A 266 -21.34 1.56 1.77
CA HIS A 266 -20.51 0.40 2.17
C HIS A 266 -20.29 -0.61 1.01
N THR A 267 -20.15 -0.13 -0.22
CA THR A 267 -19.92 -0.98 -1.39
C THR A 267 -18.50 -1.53 -1.42
N VAL A 268 -17.51 -0.67 -1.20
CA VAL A 268 -16.08 -1.06 -1.24
C VAL A 268 -15.80 -2.04 -0.12
N GLU A 269 -16.24 -1.72 1.09
CA GLU A 269 -16.13 -2.59 2.27
C GLU A 269 -16.72 -3.98 2.03
N ARG A 270 -18.02 -4.09 1.69
CA ARG A 270 -18.65 -5.38 1.40
C ARG A 270 -17.93 -6.16 0.30
N THR A 271 -17.44 -5.46 -0.73
CA THR A 271 -16.67 -6.09 -1.80
C THR A 271 -15.34 -6.67 -1.31
N LEU A 272 -14.60 -5.94 -0.47
CA LEU A 272 -13.33 -6.42 0.10
C LEU A 272 -13.54 -7.58 1.07
N ASN A 273 -14.61 -7.52 1.87
CA ASN A 273 -15.03 -8.64 2.72
C ASN A 273 -15.35 -9.88 1.87
N THR A 274 -16.16 -9.77 0.81
CA THR A 274 -16.43 -10.92 -0.09
C THR A 274 -15.17 -11.46 -0.78
N ILE A 275 -14.18 -10.62 -1.14
CA ILE A 275 -12.90 -11.11 -1.69
C ILE A 275 -12.09 -11.87 -0.63
N ALA A 276 -12.18 -11.48 0.65
CA ALA A 276 -11.56 -12.24 1.74
C ALA A 276 -12.30 -13.56 2.01
N ASP A 277 -13.63 -13.55 1.94
CA ASP A 277 -14.46 -14.74 2.11
C ASP A 277 -14.23 -15.76 0.96
N ASP A 278 -14.27 -15.30 -0.31
CA ASP A 278 -13.90 -16.11 -1.50
C ASP A 278 -12.47 -16.68 -1.36
N LEU A 279 -11.52 -15.92 -0.80
CA LEU A 279 -10.13 -16.36 -0.60
C LEU A 279 -10.01 -17.48 0.44
N LEU A 280 -10.82 -17.46 1.51
CA LEU A 280 -10.86 -18.55 2.48
C LEU A 280 -11.50 -19.80 1.87
N GLN A 281 -12.60 -19.66 1.14
CA GLN A 281 -13.34 -20.74 0.49
C GLN A 281 -12.47 -21.51 -0.52
N VAL A 282 -11.64 -20.80 -1.29
CA VAL A 282 -10.67 -21.40 -2.22
C VAL A 282 -9.62 -22.27 -1.51
N LEU A 283 -9.32 -21.98 -0.24
CA LEU A 283 -8.31 -22.69 0.57
C LEU A 283 -8.90 -23.80 1.43
N SER A 284 -10.16 -23.70 1.84
CA SER A 284 -10.89 -24.79 2.50
C SER A 284 -11.29 -25.91 1.54
N GLU A 285 -11.09 -25.72 0.22
CA GLU A 285 -11.56 -26.59 -0.86
C GLU A 285 -13.09 -26.82 -0.83
N GLU A 286 -13.83 -25.87 -0.26
CA GLU A 286 -15.29 -25.94 -0.14
C GLU A 286 -15.97 -25.64 -1.49
N GLY A 287 -16.72 -26.62 -1.99
CA GLY A 287 -17.11 -26.76 -3.40
C GLY A 287 -18.18 -25.82 -3.97
N ASP A 288 -18.39 -24.64 -3.37
CA ASP A 288 -19.26 -23.60 -3.93
C ASP A 288 -18.51 -22.73 -4.97
N GLU A 289 -19.23 -22.14 -5.93
CA GLU A 289 -18.60 -21.24 -6.93
C GLU A 289 -18.35 -19.85 -6.31
N CYS A 290 -17.08 -19.48 -6.14
CA CYS A 290 -16.66 -18.17 -5.64
C CYS A 290 -17.21 -17.04 -6.53
N LYS A 291 -17.60 -15.93 -5.91
CA LYS A 291 -18.22 -14.81 -6.64
C LYS A 291 -17.23 -14.17 -7.63
N TYR A 292 -15.97 -14.04 -7.23
CA TYR A 292 -14.94 -13.38 -8.03
C TYR A 292 -13.99 -14.39 -8.69
N LYS A 293 -14.15 -14.62 -9.99
CA LYS A 293 -13.37 -15.60 -10.78
C LYS A 293 -11.85 -15.33 -10.87
N PHE A 294 -11.32 -14.24 -10.33
CA PHE A 294 -9.87 -14.03 -10.22
C PHE A 294 -9.27 -14.61 -8.92
N VAL A 295 -10.13 -15.01 -7.98
CA VAL A 295 -9.75 -15.66 -6.71
C VAL A 295 -9.55 -17.14 -7.00
N GLU A 296 -8.29 -17.56 -7.02
CA GLU A 296 -7.84 -18.91 -7.36
C GLU A 296 -6.67 -19.29 -6.45
N ASN A 297 -6.40 -20.58 -6.24
CA ASN A 297 -5.28 -21.04 -5.42
C ASN A 297 -3.92 -20.47 -5.89
N ALA A 298 -3.75 -20.26 -7.20
CA ALA A 298 -2.55 -19.64 -7.78
C ALA A 298 -2.43 -18.12 -7.50
N SER A 299 -3.52 -17.43 -7.15
CA SER A 299 -3.53 -15.98 -6.90
C SER A 299 -3.54 -15.61 -5.40
N GLN A 300 -3.70 -16.59 -4.50
CA GLN A 300 -3.84 -16.43 -3.04
C GLN A 300 -2.93 -15.35 -2.44
N ALA A 301 -1.61 -15.50 -2.56
CA ALA A 301 -0.62 -14.57 -2.00
C ALA A 301 -0.78 -13.14 -2.55
N THR A 302 -1.12 -12.99 -3.84
CA THR A 302 -1.30 -11.68 -4.48
C THR A 302 -2.59 -10.98 -4.00
N ILE A 303 -3.61 -11.76 -3.61
CA ILE A 303 -4.86 -11.24 -3.05
C ILE A 303 -4.68 -10.88 -1.58
N CYS A 304 -3.99 -11.71 -0.79
CA CYS A 304 -3.63 -11.40 0.59
C CYS A 304 -2.75 -10.13 0.67
N ASP A 305 -1.74 -10.00 -0.20
CA ASP A 305 -0.94 -8.77 -0.38
C ASP A 305 -1.82 -7.53 -0.64
N PHE A 306 -2.85 -7.67 -1.48
CA PHE A 306 -3.77 -6.59 -1.82
C PHE A 306 -4.65 -6.16 -0.65
N LEU A 307 -5.27 -7.12 0.04
CA LEU A 307 -6.16 -6.83 1.17
C LEU A 307 -5.39 -6.24 2.36
N THR A 308 -4.22 -6.82 2.69
CA THR A 308 -3.31 -6.26 3.71
C THR A 308 -2.79 -4.87 3.35
N LEU A 309 -2.43 -4.62 2.08
CA LEU A 309 -2.01 -3.29 1.61
C LEU A 309 -3.14 -2.26 1.69
N TYR A 310 -4.40 -2.66 1.48
CA TYR A 310 -5.55 -1.78 1.67
C TYR A 310 -5.76 -1.42 3.15
N ILE A 311 -5.65 -2.40 4.05
CA ILE A 311 -5.73 -2.20 5.51
C ILE A 311 -4.62 -1.22 5.94
N GLU A 312 -3.36 -1.51 5.66
CA GLU A 312 -2.22 -0.66 6.05
C GLU A 312 -2.36 0.78 5.55
N LYS A 313 -2.74 0.98 4.27
CA LYS A 313 -2.93 2.33 3.73
C LYS A 313 -4.11 3.07 4.33
N SER A 314 -5.19 2.36 4.65
CA SER A 314 -6.33 2.94 5.36
C SER A 314 -5.93 3.41 6.76
N LEU A 315 -5.14 2.60 7.49
CA LEU A 315 -4.67 2.90 8.84
C LEU A 315 -3.61 4.02 8.86
N VAL A 316 -2.72 4.07 7.88
CA VAL A 316 -1.77 5.19 7.70
C VAL A 316 -2.52 6.50 7.37
N ALA A 317 -3.63 6.43 6.62
CA ALA A 317 -4.49 7.59 6.40
C ALA A 317 -5.19 8.04 7.70
N VAL A 318 -5.67 7.11 8.54
CA VAL A 318 -6.20 7.42 9.87
C VAL A 318 -5.16 8.13 10.74
N HIS A 319 -3.96 7.57 10.87
CA HIS A 319 -2.84 8.20 11.61
C HIS A 319 -2.59 9.63 11.08
N SER A 320 -2.43 9.78 9.77
CA SER A 320 -2.17 11.10 9.14
C SER A 320 -3.27 12.13 9.45
N VAL A 321 -4.54 11.72 9.44
CA VAL A 321 -5.69 12.59 9.74
C VAL A 321 -5.74 12.96 11.22
N ILE A 322 -5.46 12.02 12.13
CA ILE A 322 -5.43 12.27 13.59
C ILE A 322 -4.26 13.18 13.96
N THR A 323 -3.04 12.90 13.47
CA THR A 323 -1.86 13.75 13.73
C THR A 323 -2.06 15.16 13.19
N PHE A 324 -2.68 15.31 12.02
CA PHE A 324 -3.07 16.62 11.49
C PHE A 324 -4.09 17.31 12.41
N ALA A 325 -5.21 16.65 12.76
CA ALA A 325 -6.26 17.26 13.58
C ALA A 325 -5.78 17.66 14.99
N ALA A 326 -4.90 16.84 15.60
CA ALA A 326 -4.29 17.12 16.89
C ALA A 326 -3.42 18.39 16.88
N ALA A 327 -2.72 18.68 15.76
CA ALA A 327 -1.91 19.88 15.63
C ALA A 327 -2.73 21.19 15.55
N PHE A 328 -4.01 21.12 15.14
CA PHE A 328 -4.88 22.29 14.93
C PHE A 328 -5.87 22.56 16.07
N GLN A 329 -5.81 21.83 17.20
CA GLN A 329 -6.67 22.01 18.38
C GLN A 329 -8.16 22.19 18.02
N ALA A 330 -8.72 21.23 17.29
CA ALA A 330 -10.12 21.28 16.87
C ALA A 330 -11.07 21.42 18.08
N LYS A 331 -11.99 22.41 18.02
CA LYS A 331 -13.06 22.60 19.01
C LYS A 331 -13.84 21.30 19.24
N ASP A 332 -14.14 20.99 20.49
CA ASP A 332 -14.70 19.73 21.02
C ASP A 332 -15.68 18.99 20.10
N GLN A 333 -16.75 19.63 19.63
CA GLN A 333 -17.74 18.97 18.78
C GLN A 333 -17.19 18.46 17.42
N ARG A 334 -16.17 19.14 16.86
CA ARG A 334 -15.45 18.67 15.65
C ARG A 334 -14.34 17.66 15.97
N MET A 335 -13.95 17.53 17.25
CA MET A 335 -13.04 16.48 17.70
C MET A 335 -13.78 15.13 17.73
N ASP A 336 -14.98 15.06 18.33
CA ASP A 336 -15.77 13.83 18.38
C ASP A 336 -16.13 13.29 16.99
N GLU A 337 -16.61 14.16 16.08
CA GLU A 337 -16.93 13.76 14.69
C GLU A 337 -15.72 13.14 13.96
N LEU A 338 -14.53 13.73 14.13
CA LEU A 338 -13.31 13.27 13.46
C LEU A 338 -12.73 12.01 14.11
N LEU A 339 -12.78 11.90 15.45
CA LEU A 339 -12.45 10.67 16.18
C LEU A 339 -13.41 9.53 15.80
N ALA A 340 -14.71 9.79 15.72
CA ALA A 340 -15.70 8.81 15.32
C ALA A 340 -15.47 8.34 13.87
N ALA A 341 -15.14 9.24 12.94
CA ALA A 341 -14.80 8.86 11.56
C ALA A 341 -13.53 7.99 11.50
N ALA A 342 -12.49 8.35 12.27
CA ALA A 342 -11.24 7.59 12.36
C ALA A 342 -11.45 6.19 12.97
N LEU A 343 -12.19 6.10 14.07
CA LEU A 343 -12.47 4.84 14.77
C LEU A 343 -13.39 3.94 13.95
N ASN A 344 -14.42 4.47 13.29
CA ASN A 344 -15.19 3.72 12.30
C ASN A 344 -14.28 3.16 11.20
N LYS A 345 -13.31 3.96 10.69
CA LYS A 345 -12.38 3.43 9.68
C LYS A 345 -11.47 2.32 10.24
N CYS A 346 -11.10 2.38 11.50
CA CYS A 346 -10.40 1.30 12.20
C CYS A 346 -11.27 0.06 12.41
N ASP A 347 -12.57 0.19 12.68
CA ASP A 347 -13.50 -0.95 12.81
C ASP A 347 -13.58 -1.76 11.50
N HIS A 348 -13.83 -1.10 10.36
CA HIS A 348 -13.82 -1.76 9.05
C HIS A 348 -12.46 -2.45 8.76
N CYS A 349 -11.35 -1.88 9.24
CA CYS A 349 -10.03 -2.50 9.11
C CYS A 349 -9.85 -3.71 10.06
N CYS A 350 -10.39 -3.66 11.28
CA CYS A 350 -10.45 -4.80 12.18
C CYS A 350 -11.30 -5.93 11.59
N GLU A 351 -12.45 -5.59 11.02
CA GLU A 351 -13.37 -6.56 10.42
C GLU A 351 -12.69 -7.33 9.27
N LEU A 352 -12.07 -6.62 8.33
CA LEU A 352 -11.31 -7.26 7.24
C LEU A 352 -10.08 -8.01 7.76
N THR A 353 -9.38 -7.50 8.78
CA THR A 353 -8.26 -8.22 9.42
C THR A 353 -8.74 -9.53 10.04
N SER A 354 -9.91 -9.54 10.70
CA SER A 354 -10.46 -10.73 11.35
C SER A 354 -10.78 -11.85 10.34
N ARG A 355 -11.25 -11.50 9.13
CA ARG A 355 -11.41 -12.44 8.01
C ARG A 355 -10.09 -12.98 7.46
N LEU A 356 -9.00 -12.23 7.58
CA LEU A 356 -7.68 -12.67 7.10
C LEU A 356 -6.90 -13.50 8.13
N LEU A 357 -7.26 -13.47 9.42
CA LEU A 357 -6.57 -14.26 10.45
C LEU A 357 -6.58 -15.78 10.19
N PRO A 358 -7.69 -16.41 9.72
CA PRO A 358 -7.72 -17.82 9.33
C PRO A 358 -6.64 -18.24 8.33
N LEU A 359 -6.22 -17.35 7.40
CA LEU A 359 -5.11 -17.62 6.48
C LEU A 359 -3.84 -18.05 7.21
N HIS A 360 -3.57 -17.44 8.35
CA HIS A 360 -2.44 -17.82 9.19
C HIS A 360 -2.80 -18.93 10.18
N SER A 361 -3.92 -18.84 10.91
CA SER A 361 -4.22 -19.78 11.99
C SER A 361 -4.65 -21.16 11.53
N GLN A 362 -5.28 -21.29 10.36
CA GLN A 362 -5.78 -22.54 9.81
C GLN A 362 -4.91 -23.03 8.65
N PHE A 363 -4.48 -22.13 7.76
CA PHE A 363 -3.76 -22.48 6.53
C PHE A 363 -2.23 -22.23 6.59
N ALA A 364 -1.71 -21.61 7.65
CA ALA A 364 -0.29 -21.27 7.84
C ALA A 364 0.34 -20.35 6.75
N VAL A 365 -0.47 -19.59 6.00
CA VAL A 365 -0.04 -18.72 4.90
C VAL A 365 0.10 -17.25 5.35
N GLU A 366 1.03 -16.51 4.70
CA GLU A 366 1.27 -15.06 4.86
C GLU A 366 1.46 -14.56 6.32
N ARG A 367 1.99 -15.42 7.20
CA ARG A 367 2.25 -15.10 8.62
C ARG A 367 2.93 -13.75 8.83
N GLU A 368 4.07 -13.51 8.16
CA GLU A 368 4.84 -12.26 8.34
C GLU A 368 3.99 -11.02 8.02
N ARG A 369 3.25 -11.08 6.90
CA ARG A 369 2.41 -10.00 6.38
C ARG A 369 1.25 -9.69 7.31
N LEU A 370 0.62 -10.72 7.87
CA LEU A 370 -0.50 -10.57 8.81
C LEU A 370 -0.05 -10.02 10.17
N VAL A 371 1.13 -10.39 10.68
CA VAL A 371 1.67 -9.79 11.91
C VAL A 371 2.06 -8.31 11.72
N GLN A 372 2.57 -7.93 10.54
CA GLN A 372 2.79 -6.52 10.20
C GLN A 372 1.48 -5.74 10.10
N THR A 373 0.45 -6.33 9.50
CA THR A 373 -0.89 -5.75 9.40
C THR A 373 -1.49 -5.54 10.79
N LEU A 374 -1.41 -6.54 11.68
CA LEU A 374 -1.82 -6.43 13.09
C LEU A 374 -1.05 -5.33 13.82
N THR A 375 0.29 -5.28 13.70
CA THR A 375 1.11 -4.23 14.33
C THR A 375 0.64 -2.83 13.92
N THR A 376 0.35 -2.65 12.63
CA THR A 376 -0.17 -1.39 12.08
C THR A 376 -1.57 -1.06 12.61
N LEU A 377 -2.46 -2.05 12.74
CA LEU A 377 -3.80 -1.91 13.29
C LEU A 377 -3.78 -1.44 14.75
N PHE A 378 -3.03 -2.11 15.62
CA PHE A 378 -2.91 -1.72 17.03
C PHE A 378 -2.31 -0.32 17.19
N SER A 379 -1.27 0.01 16.41
CA SER A 379 -0.64 1.34 16.43
C SER A 379 -1.58 2.44 15.95
N ALA A 380 -2.35 2.22 14.87
CA ALA A 380 -3.26 3.23 14.33
C ALA A 380 -4.49 3.49 15.23
N ILE A 381 -4.95 2.47 15.99
CA ILE A 381 -6.01 2.64 16.98
C ILE A 381 -5.49 3.35 18.24
N GLN A 382 -4.21 3.24 18.56
CA GLN A 382 -3.58 3.98 19.66
C GLN A 382 -3.62 5.50 19.45
N GLU A 383 -3.63 5.99 18.21
CA GLU A 383 -3.56 7.43 17.89
C GLU A 383 -4.83 8.21 18.30
N PRO A 384 -6.07 7.79 17.92
CA PRO A 384 -7.31 8.35 18.50
C PRO A 384 -7.32 8.31 20.03
N VAL A 385 -6.85 7.21 20.63
CA VAL A 385 -6.80 7.00 22.08
C VAL A 385 -5.83 8.00 22.73
N ASP A 386 -4.59 8.13 22.24
CA ASP A 386 -3.65 9.12 22.76
C ASP A 386 -4.14 10.56 22.58
N TRP A 387 -4.88 10.87 21.51
CA TRP A 387 -5.48 12.20 21.33
C TRP A 387 -6.64 12.48 22.31
N MET A 388 -7.54 11.51 22.55
CA MET A 388 -8.55 11.58 23.61
C MET A 388 -7.89 11.78 24.97
N ARG A 389 -6.89 10.96 25.32
CA ARG A 389 -6.15 11.00 26.58
C ARG A 389 -5.50 12.36 26.85
N ASN A 390 -4.96 13.01 25.82
CA ASN A 390 -4.34 14.32 25.95
C ASN A 390 -5.35 15.45 26.21
N ASN A 391 -6.62 15.26 25.86
CA ASN A 391 -7.69 16.26 26.03
C ASN A 391 -8.67 15.94 27.18
N VAL A 392 -8.61 14.73 27.75
CA VAL A 392 -9.54 14.22 28.79
C VAL A 392 -9.74 15.18 29.98
N LYS A 393 -8.72 15.94 30.37
CA LYS A 393 -8.78 16.91 31.48
C LYS A 393 -9.44 18.24 31.10
N ASN A 394 -9.44 18.57 29.81
CA ASN A 394 -9.97 19.82 29.28
C ASN A 394 -11.42 19.67 28.82
N VAL A 395 -11.86 18.43 28.55
CA VAL A 395 -13.16 18.12 27.97
C VAL A 395 -13.88 17.04 28.81
N PRO A 396 -14.53 17.40 29.93
CA PRO A 396 -15.20 16.45 30.80
C PRO A 396 -16.43 15.78 30.15
N GLU A 397 -17.05 16.42 29.15
CA GLU A 397 -18.18 15.90 28.38
C GLU A 397 -17.81 14.72 27.46
N MET A 398 -16.51 14.35 27.38
CA MET A 398 -16.00 13.24 26.56
C MET A 398 -16.65 11.88 26.87
N VAL A 399 -17.25 11.70 28.06
CA VAL A 399 -18.01 10.49 28.45
C VAL A 399 -19.23 10.24 27.55
N GLU A 400 -19.85 11.30 27.02
CA GLU A 400 -21.05 11.25 26.17
C GLU A 400 -20.71 11.15 24.67
N TRP A 401 -19.42 11.18 24.31
CA TRP A 401 -18.97 11.22 22.92
C TRP A 401 -19.31 9.96 22.14
N LYS A 402 -19.70 10.14 20.87
CA LYS A 402 -19.98 9.03 19.95
C LYS A 402 -18.73 8.19 19.71
N SER A 403 -17.58 8.84 19.57
CA SER A 403 -16.27 8.19 19.44
C SER A 403 -15.92 7.27 20.61
N LEU A 404 -16.32 7.61 21.85
CA LEU A 404 -16.07 6.77 23.02
C LEU A 404 -16.89 5.47 22.98
N THR A 405 -18.13 5.56 22.49
CA THR A 405 -19.01 4.40 22.30
C THR A 405 -18.45 3.45 21.23
N ILE A 406 -18.06 4.00 20.07
CA ILE A 406 -17.42 3.23 18.99
C ILE A 406 -16.11 2.58 19.49
N LEU A 407 -15.31 3.30 20.29
CA LEU A 407 -14.08 2.74 20.87
C LEU A 407 -14.37 1.54 21.80
N SER A 408 -15.39 1.63 22.67
CA SER A 408 -15.79 0.52 23.55
C SER A 408 -16.22 -0.71 22.75
N GLU A 409 -17.02 -0.53 21.70
CA GLU A 409 -17.49 -1.61 20.80
C GLU A 409 -16.30 -2.25 20.07
N LEU A 410 -15.45 -1.42 19.42
CA LEU A 410 -14.24 -1.84 18.72
C LEU A 410 -13.29 -2.68 19.59
N LEU A 411 -13.08 -2.27 20.85
CA LEU A 411 -12.24 -2.97 21.81
C LEU A 411 -12.83 -4.34 22.19
N LYS A 412 -14.11 -4.37 22.60
CA LYS A 412 -14.76 -5.57 23.16
C LYS A 412 -15.15 -6.61 22.11
N GLU A 413 -15.63 -6.17 20.95
CA GLU A 413 -16.19 -7.09 19.95
C GLU A 413 -15.14 -7.52 18.92
N ARG A 414 -14.38 -6.56 18.37
CA ARG A 414 -13.40 -6.87 17.31
C ARG A 414 -12.01 -7.19 17.86
N LEU A 415 -11.40 -6.26 18.59
CA LEU A 415 -10.00 -6.39 19.01
C LEU A 415 -9.80 -7.55 19.98
N GLN A 416 -10.74 -7.80 20.90
CA GLN A 416 -10.67 -8.95 21.79
C GLN A 416 -10.71 -10.29 21.04
N ALA A 417 -11.53 -10.42 19.99
CA ALA A 417 -11.59 -11.62 19.14
C ALA A 417 -10.29 -11.79 18.31
N ILE A 418 -9.80 -10.70 17.71
CA ILE A 418 -8.51 -10.66 17.01
C ILE A 418 -7.36 -11.08 17.93
N MET A 419 -7.32 -10.59 19.16
CA MET A 419 -6.31 -10.96 20.15
C MET A 419 -6.37 -12.43 20.54
N ALA A 420 -7.57 -12.99 20.78
CA ALA A 420 -7.71 -14.40 21.14
C ALA A 420 -7.15 -15.33 20.04
N ILE A 421 -7.54 -15.10 18.78
CA ILE A 421 -7.06 -15.88 17.63
C ILE A 421 -5.53 -15.69 17.46
N ALA A 422 -5.03 -14.47 17.64
CA ALA A 422 -3.61 -14.17 17.52
C ALA A 422 -2.75 -14.80 18.64
N ASP A 423 -3.18 -14.73 19.90
CA ASP A 423 -2.45 -15.36 21.01
C ASP A 423 -2.41 -16.89 20.87
N GLU A 424 -3.49 -17.50 20.38
CA GLU A 424 -3.56 -18.96 20.14
C GLU A 424 -2.72 -19.45 18.95
N HIS A 425 -2.49 -18.62 17.91
CA HIS A 425 -1.88 -19.11 16.65
C HIS A 425 -0.66 -18.29 16.19
N VAL A 426 -0.67 -16.97 16.31
CA VAL A 426 0.47 -16.10 15.96
C VAL A 426 1.64 -16.29 16.92
N GLY A 427 1.34 -16.51 18.21
CA GLY A 427 2.33 -16.72 19.27
C GLY A 427 2.99 -18.10 19.30
N ILE A 428 2.44 -19.11 18.62
CA ILE A 428 3.02 -20.46 18.60
C ILE A 428 4.22 -20.48 17.63
N PHE A 429 5.42 -20.43 18.19
CA PHE A 429 6.67 -20.74 17.49
C PHE A 429 6.79 -22.26 17.37
N ASN A 430 6.45 -22.81 16.20
CA ASN A 430 6.45 -24.26 15.99
C ASN A 430 7.91 -24.79 15.93
N PRO A 431 8.40 -25.59 16.90
CA PRO A 431 9.82 -25.92 17.02
C PRO A 431 10.36 -26.80 15.89
N GLU A 432 9.49 -27.39 15.07
CA GLU A 432 9.89 -28.26 13.97
C GLU A 432 10.30 -27.46 12.72
N GLU A 433 9.68 -26.29 12.46
CA GLU A 433 10.07 -25.36 11.39
C GLU A 433 11.48 -24.77 11.61
N PHE A 434 11.91 -24.68 12.88
CA PHE A 434 13.26 -24.21 13.26
C PHE A 434 14.39 -25.13 12.79
N LYS A 435 14.11 -26.40 12.46
CA LYS A 435 15.14 -27.34 11.98
C LYS A 435 15.45 -27.15 10.49
N ALA A 436 14.51 -26.59 9.72
CA ALA A 436 14.64 -26.43 8.26
C ALA A 436 15.12 -25.03 7.83
N SER A 437 14.77 -23.97 8.55
CA SER A 437 15.06 -22.59 8.16
C SER A 437 16.40 -22.06 8.74
N ARG A 438 17.26 -21.49 7.88
CA ARG A 438 18.56 -20.94 8.28
C ARG A 438 18.39 -19.76 9.25
N LYS A 439 19.26 -19.67 10.27
CA LYS A 439 19.36 -18.67 11.39
C LYS A 439 19.19 -17.16 11.06
N LYS A 440 18.94 -16.76 9.81
CA LYS A 440 18.76 -15.37 9.37
C LYS A 440 17.29 -14.97 9.20
N SER A 441 16.37 -15.90 8.91
CA SER A 441 14.91 -15.62 8.93
C SER A 441 14.38 -15.47 10.35
N THR A 442 14.75 -16.39 11.25
CA THR A 442 14.25 -16.45 12.63
C THR A 442 14.36 -15.14 13.41
N ARG A 443 15.46 -14.39 13.26
CA ARG A 443 15.62 -13.05 13.87
C ARG A 443 14.64 -12.00 13.33
N LYS A 444 14.24 -12.10 12.06
CA LYS A 444 13.30 -11.19 11.42
C LYS A 444 11.89 -11.43 11.98
N ASP A 445 11.50 -12.70 12.08
CA ASP A 445 10.19 -13.12 12.57
C ASP A 445 10.01 -12.79 14.06
N GLU A 446 11.05 -13.03 14.87
CA GLU A 446 11.11 -12.60 16.28
C GLU A 446 10.95 -11.08 16.43
N VAL A 447 11.66 -10.27 15.64
CA VAL A 447 11.54 -8.80 15.66
C VAL A 447 10.14 -8.33 15.27
N ILE A 448 9.50 -8.98 14.30
CA ILE A 448 8.15 -8.63 13.83
C ILE A 448 7.11 -8.99 14.90
N TYR A 449 7.21 -10.17 15.52
CA TYR A 449 6.34 -10.57 16.62
C TYR A 449 6.52 -9.67 17.87
N VAL A 450 7.75 -9.33 18.24
CA VAL A 450 8.02 -8.41 19.36
C VAL A 450 7.45 -7.01 19.10
N LYS A 451 7.45 -6.52 17.85
CA LYS A 451 6.79 -5.26 17.48
C LYS A 451 5.27 -5.33 17.65
N TYR A 452 4.65 -6.42 17.22
CA TYR A 452 3.22 -6.67 17.41
C TYR A 452 2.83 -6.65 18.89
N VAL A 453 3.53 -7.43 19.73
CA VAL A 453 3.25 -7.49 21.18
C VAL A 453 3.38 -6.12 21.83
N ARG A 454 4.43 -5.34 21.49
CA ARG A 454 4.61 -3.97 22.01
C ARG A 454 3.50 -3.01 21.59
N ALA A 455 3.07 -3.03 20.32
CA ALA A 455 1.97 -2.17 19.85
C ALA A 455 0.66 -2.49 20.56
N ARG A 456 0.40 -3.77 20.81
CA ARG A 456 -0.76 -4.28 21.55
C ARG A 456 -0.74 -3.86 23.02
N GLU A 457 0.38 -4.07 23.72
CA GLU A 457 0.56 -3.66 25.11
C GLU A 457 0.47 -2.15 25.29
N ALA A 458 1.01 -1.37 24.34
CA ALA A 458 0.88 0.08 24.32
C ALA A 458 -0.59 0.51 24.23
N LEU A 459 -1.38 -0.04 23.28
CA LEU A 459 -2.82 0.25 23.19
C LEU A 459 -3.56 -0.11 24.50
N GLN A 460 -3.32 -1.30 25.05
CA GLN A 460 -3.93 -1.72 26.33
C GLN A 460 -3.61 -0.75 27.47
N SER A 461 -2.36 -0.31 27.60
CA SER A 461 -1.94 0.67 28.59
C SER A 461 -2.60 2.04 28.37
N ARG A 462 -2.71 2.52 27.12
CA ARG A 462 -3.37 3.80 26.82
C ARG A 462 -4.86 3.79 27.13
N VAL A 463 -5.56 2.71 26.76
CA VAL A 463 -7.00 2.54 27.03
C VAL A 463 -7.27 2.52 28.54
N LEU A 464 -6.47 1.79 29.32
CA LEU A 464 -6.58 1.77 30.79
C LEU A 464 -6.48 3.18 31.39
N LEU A 465 -5.49 3.97 30.95
CA LEU A 465 -5.28 5.34 31.43
C LEU A 465 -6.44 6.29 31.09
N ILE A 466 -7.23 6.03 30.04
CA ILE A 466 -8.45 6.79 29.75
C ILE A 466 -9.62 6.30 30.59
N SER A 467 -9.78 4.98 30.73
CA SER A 467 -10.80 4.37 31.59
C SER A 467 -10.71 4.92 33.02
N GLU A 468 -9.50 4.99 33.58
CA GLU A 468 -9.22 5.60 34.88
C GLU A 468 -9.49 7.11 34.90
N ALA A 469 -9.10 7.86 33.85
CA ALA A 469 -9.25 9.31 33.80
C ALA A 469 -10.70 9.80 33.60
N LEU A 470 -11.52 9.02 32.88
CA LEU A 470 -12.96 9.27 32.70
C LEU A 470 -13.83 8.59 33.77
N ASN A 471 -13.25 7.74 34.62
CA ASN A 471 -13.97 6.84 35.53
C ASN A 471 -15.04 6.00 34.78
N GLU A 472 -14.62 5.42 33.64
CA GLU A 472 -15.52 4.81 32.65
C GLU A 472 -15.21 3.31 32.46
N ASP A 473 -16.04 2.47 33.09
CA ASP A 473 -15.95 1.01 33.03
C ASP A 473 -16.20 0.44 31.63
N ARG A 474 -16.88 1.18 30.72
CA ARG A 474 -17.05 0.74 29.33
C ARG A 474 -15.71 0.54 28.62
N LEU A 475 -14.65 1.21 29.04
CA LEU A 475 -13.31 1.10 28.45
C LEU A 475 -12.41 0.05 29.12
N ASN A 476 -12.92 -0.76 30.05
CA ASN A 476 -12.13 -1.78 30.75
C ASN A 476 -11.73 -2.96 29.83
N PHE A 477 -10.67 -2.75 29.04
CA PHE A 477 -10.15 -3.68 28.05
C PHE A 477 -9.09 -4.61 28.65
N GLN A 478 -9.53 -5.55 29.50
CA GLN A 478 -8.69 -6.62 30.04
C GLN A 478 -8.99 -7.96 29.36
N VAL A 479 -8.00 -8.54 28.67
CA VAL A 479 -8.12 -9.88 28.10
C VAL A 479 -8.02 -10.95 29.20
N LYS A 480 -9.12 -11.70 29.38
CA LYS A 480 -9.12 -12.93 30.18
C LYS A 480 -8.17 -13.93 29.50
N LYS A 481 -7.17 -14.42 30.26
CA LYS A 481 -6.05 -15.25 29.78
C LYS A 481 -5.03 -14.51 28.89
N ASN A 482 -4.61 -13.29 29.27
CA ASN A 482 -3.40 -12.68 28.69
C ASN A 482 -2.17 -13.51 29.10
N THR A 483 -1.76 -14.48 28.26
CA THR A 483 -0.67 -15.44 28.54
C THR A 483 0.73 -14.89 28.23
N ILE A 484 0.80 -13.72 27.58
CA ILE A 484 2.05 -13.18 27.03
C ILE A 484 2.32 -11.75 27.55
N GLY A 485 1.29 -10.93 27.76
CA GLY A 485 1.44 -9.61 28.39
C GLY A 485 1.29 -9.67 29.91
N MET A 486 2.36 -9.29 30.62
CA MET A 486 2.59 -9.47 32.07
C MET A 486 2.97 -10.90 32.48
N ARG A 487 4.29 -11.14 32.63
CA ARG A 487 4.80 -12.25 33.46
C ARG A 487 4.24 -12.13 34.89
N ASP A 488 3.79 -13.27 35.42
CA ASP A 488 3.20 -13.55 36.73
C ASP A 488 3.85 -12.91 37.98
N PHE A 489 3.81 -11.58 38.08
CA PHE A 489 3.96 -10.83 39.33
C PHE A 489 2.64 -10.21 39.78
N ARG A 490 1.52 -10.88 39.49
CA ARG A 490 0.31 -10.75 40.32
C ARG A 490 0.60 -11.37 41.67
N ILE A 491 1.27 -10.59 42.52
CA ILE A 491 1.41 -10.87 43.95
C ILE A 491 0.01 -11.19 44.46
N ASN A 492 -0.19 -12.44 44.89
CA ASN A 492 -1.50 -12.88 45.35
C ASN A 492 -1.83 -12.14 46.65
N LEU A 493 -2.65 -11.09 46.55
CA LEU A 493 -3.05 -10.22 47.65
C LEU A 493 -3.72 -11.00 48.80
N ASN A 494 -4.34 -12.16 48.52
CA ASN A 494 -4.87 -13.03 49.57
C ASN A 494 -3.76 -13.81 50.28
N THR A 495 -2.71 -14.23 49.56
CA THR A 495 -1.49 -14.83 50.15
C THR A 495 -0.66 -13.81 50.92
N LEU A 496 -0.61 -12.55 50.46
CA LEU A 496 0.11 -11.49 51.16
C LEU A 496 -0.68 -10.98 52.37
N ARG A 497 -2.02 -10.85 52.29
CA ARG A 497 -2.88 -10.63 53.47
C ARG A 497 -2.76 -11.75 54.49
N THR A 498 -2.80 -13.02 54.08
CA THR A 498 -2.62 -14.12 55.05
C THR A 498 -1.25 -14.12 55.70
N ARG A 499 -0.16 -13.80 54.97
CA ARG A 499 1.17 -13.64 55.58
C ARG A 499 1.29 -12.41 56.48
N VAL A 500 0.63 -11.29 56.16
CA VAL A 500 0.64 -10.08 57.01
C VAL A 500 -0.16 -10.31 58.29
N VAL A 501 -1.36 -10.89 58.20
CA VAL A 501 -2.15 -11.27 59.38
C VAL A 501 -1.39 -12.31 60.24
N GLN A 502 -0.77 -13.32 59.63
CA GLN A 502 0.10 -14.27 60.35
C GLN A 502 1.33 -13.59 61.01
N SER A 503 1.80 -12.45 60.49
CA SER A 503 2.89 -11.68 61.11
C SER A 503 2.43 -10.69 62.17
N GLU A 504 1.14 -10.35 62.22
CA GLU A 504 0.54 -9.52 63.27
C GLU A 504 0.15 -10.38 64.50
N ASP A 505 -0.18 -11.66 64.30
CA ASP A 505 -0.47 -12.62 65.39
C ASP A 505 0.80 -13.16 66.10
N GLU A 506 2.01 -13.00 65.55
CA GLU A 506 3.29 -13.42 66.18
C GLU A 506 4.07 -12.27 66.86
N VAL A 507 3.40 -11.47 67.69
CA VAL A 507 4.07 -10.48 68.56
C VAL A 507 4.27 -11.02 69.98
N GLU A 508 5.29 -11.87 70.18
CA GLU A 508 5.83 -12.18 71.51
C GLU A 508 7.38 -12.10 71.55
N PRO A 509 8.00 -11.32 72.47
CA PRO A 509 9.41 -10.94 72.35
C PRO A 509 10.37 -11.95 73.03
N ARG A 510 10.82 -12.98 72.32
CA ARG A 510 11.83 -13.92 72.85
C ARG A 510 13.28 -13.47 72.64
N ARG A 511 13.86 -12.82 73.65
CA ARG A 511 15.30 -12.52 73.73
C ARG A 511 16.09 -13.52 74.60
N LYS A 512 17.17 -14.05 73.99
CA LYS A 512 18.41 -14.61 74.60
C LYS A 512 18.38 -15.97 75.33
N ARG A 513 19.14 -16.93 74.80
CA ARG A 513 20.36 -17.46 75.49
C ARG A 513 21.36 -18.16 74.54
N LYS A 514 22.66 -17.89 74.74
CA LYS A 514 23.78 -18.67 74.18
C LYS A 514 23.99 -19.96 74.99
N ARG A 515 24.46 -21.03 74.34
CA ARG A 515 25.54 -21.92 74.84
C ARG A 515 26.11 -22.74 73.68
N GLY A 516 27.37 -23.15 73.78
CA GLY A 516 28.04 -23.98 72.77
C GLY A 516 28.87 -25.11 73.37
N THR A 517 29.45 -25.91 72.48
CA THR A 517 30.61 -26.82 72.63
C THR A 517 30.59 -27.96 73.67
N HIS A 518 30.66 -29.19 73.14
CA HIS A 518 31.68 -30.22 73.45
C HIS A 518 31.88 -31.03 72.15
N THR A 519 33.05 -31.32 71.54
CA THR A 519 34.47 -31.61 71.89
C THR A 519 34.82 -33.05 72.31
N LYS A 520 35.60 -33.71 71.42
CA LYS A 520 36.72 -34.68 71.62
C LYS A 520 37.27 -34.98 70.21
N GLY A 521 38.57 -35.03 69.89
CA GLY A 521 39.84 -34.83 70.62
C GLY A 521 40.91 -35.76 70.00
N ARG A 522 42.23 -35.60 70.06
CA ARG A 522 43.20 -34.54 70.43
C ARG A 522 44.60 -35.17 70.26
N SER A 523 45.58 -34.41 69.71
CA SER A 523 47.06 -34.59 69.72
C SER A 523 47.67 -33.81 68.53
N ARG A 524 48.98 -33.54 68.41
CA ARG A 524 50.09 -33.10 69.31
C ARG A 524 51.20 -32.54 68.36
N GLU A 525 52.09 -31.60 68.67
CA GLU A 525 52.19 -30.47 69.61
C GLU A 525 53.52 -29.70 69.28
N ILE A 526 53.76 -28.49 69.83
CA ILE A 526 55.06 -27.72 69.83
C ILE A 526 55.46 -27.02 68.48
N GLU A 527 56.19 -25.89 68.40
CA GLU A 527 56.31 -24.60 69.15
C GLU A 527 57.37 -23.70 68.45
N ASN A 528 57.22 -22.36 68.46
CA ASN A 528 58.24 -21.32 68.10
C ASN A 528 58.78 -21.28 66.64
N ASP A 529 59.52 -20.26 66.16
CA ASP A 529 59.46 -18.77 66.21
C ASP A 529 60.57 -18.23 65.25
N VAL A 530 60.72 -16.90 65.09
CA VAL A 530 61.93 -16.15 64.61
C VAL A 530 62.07 -15.77 63.11
N ASP A 531 62.31 -14.44 62.93
CA ASP A 531 62.93 -13.66 61.84
C ASP A 531 62.33 -13.58 60.41
N LEU A 532 62.52 -12.52 59.62
CA LEU A 532 62.76 -11.06 59.72
C LEU A 532 63.36 -10.62 58.36
N THR A 533 63.43 -9.30 58.10
CA THR A 533 63.95 -8.60 56.90
C THR A 533 63.03 -8.59 55.66
N GLY A 534 62.81 -7.46 54.98
CA GLY A 534 63.14 -6.08 55.34
C GLY A 534 62.90 -5.07 54.19
N THR A 535 62.76 -3.78 54.55
CA THR A 535 63.00 -2.55 53.74
C THR A 535 62.18 -2.34 52.45
N ALA A 536 61.39 -1.25 52.34
CA ALA A 536 61.76 0.11 51.86
C ALA A 536 61.80 0.17 50.31
N GLU A 537 61.52 1.26 49.57
CA GLU A 537 61.22 2.69 49.81
C GLU A 537 60.37 3.16 48.59
N GLU A 538 59.61 4.27 48.60
CA GLU A 538 59.99 5.60 48.03
C GLU A 538 60.76 5.56 46.68
N ASP A 539 60.50 6.43 45.68
CA ASP A 539 59.46 7.46 45.52
C ASP A 539 59.28 7.83 44.03
N ASP A 540 58.34 8.75 43.77
CA ASP A 540 58.26 9.75 42.70
C ASP A 540 59.30 9.76 41.55
N THR A 541 58.79 9.81 40.30
CA THR A 541 59.05 11.00 39.45
C THR A 541 58.05 11.12 38.28
N THR A 542 56.99 11.89 38.54
CA THR A 542 56.71 13.17 37.84
C THR A 542 57.62 13.52 36.63
N ILE A 543 57.15 14.05 35.47
CA ILE A 543 56.62 15.42 35.32
C ILE A 543 56.05 15.69 33.88
N LEU A 544 54.95 16.47 33.83
CA LEU A 544 54.42 17.44 32.82
C LEU A 544 54.71 17.29 31.29
N GLY A 545 53.80 17.72 30.39
CA GLY A 545 52.50 18.35 30.61
C GLY A 545 51.96 19.09 29.36
N ASN A 546 50.86 19.84 29.55
CA ASN A 546 50.08 20.63 28.56
C ASN A 546 49.41 19.83 27.42
N GLY A 547 48.12 19.93 27.13
CA GLY A 547 47.07 20.81 27.67
C GLY A 547 46.74 21.98 26.75
N LYS A 548 45.65 21.87 25.99
CA LYS A 548 44.78 22.98 25.58
C LYS A 548 43.46 22.48 24.98
N GLU A 549 42.36 22.98 25.52
CA GLU A 549 41.04 22.93 24.91
C GLU A 549 40.98 23.90 23.71
N ASN A 550 40.03 23.69 22.78
CA ASN A 550 39.26 24.82 22.25
C ASN A 550 37.92 24.40 21.60
N SER A 551 36.93 25.27 21.79
CA SER A 551 35.51 25.03 21.56
C SER A 551 35.00 25.36 20.14
N ARG A 552 33.88 24.69 19.76
CA ARG A 552 32.75 25.14 18.90
C ARG A 552 32.98 25.99 17.63
N MET A 553 32.45 25.49 16.51
CA MET A 553 31.30 26.02 15.72
C MET A 553 30.70 24.81 14.95
N SER A 554 29.40 24.58 14.76
CA SER A 554 28.26 25.41 14.33
C SER A 554 28.38 25.90 12.88
N GLU A 555 27.81 25.16 11.93
CA GLU A 555 27.30 25.77 10.70
C GLU A 555 26.06 25.03 10.16
N VAL A 556 25.15 25.80 9.58
CA VAL A 556 23.85 25.40 9.06
C VAL A 556 23.87 25.65 7.56
N TYR A 557 23.46 24.66 6.76
CA TYR A 557 22.81 24.84 5.45
C TYR A 557 21.97 23.60 5.11
#